data_AF-A0A976LCP7-F1
#
_entry.id   AF-A0A976LCP7-F1
#
_cell.length_a   1.000
_cell.length_b   1.000
_cell.length_c   1.000
_cell.angle_alpha   90.00
_cell.angle_beta   90.00
_cell.angle_gamma   90.00
#
_symmetry.space_group_name_H-M   'P 1'
#
loop_
_entity.id
_entity.type
_entity.pdbx_description
1 polymer ?
#
loop_
_entity_poly.entity_id
_entity_poly.type
_entity_poly.pdbx_seq_one_letter_code
_entity_poly.pdbx_strand_id
1 'polypeptide(L)'
;RNYGKTLDQVLALKLDEYVIRTKAKEEPKKFPEMFKSYLKQSGLLVDPKTSKSRCLYCLRHTYATLLMEKDAVDVFLLALQMGSSVEMIKKHYGHVNILKAADHLKAGRARQLFRGVGLMNTIYKNKLAE
;
A
#
# COMPACT_ATOMS: atom_id res chain seq x y z
N ARG A 1 -2.01 17.08 27.94
CA ARG A 1 -2.93 16.17 27.21
C ARG A 1 -3.47 16.99 26.04
N ASN A 2 -3.02 16.74 24.80
CA ASN A 2 -3.38 17.55 23.61
C ASN A 2 -4.78 17.23 23.07
N TYR A 3 -5.74 16.98 23.96
CA TYR A 3 -7.11 16.68 23.55
C TYR A 3 -7.73 17.90 22.88
N GLY A 4 -8.43 17.69 21.76
CA GLY A 4 -9.09 18.75 20.99
C GLY A 4 -8.21 19.47 19.95
N LYS A 5 -6.92 19.12 19.83
CA LYS A 5 -6.06 19.63 18.75
C LYS A 5 -6.02 18.66 17.57
N THR A 6 -6.00 19.17 16.35
CA THR A 6 -5.77 18.36 15.15
C THR A 6 -4.33 17.86 15.09
N LEU A 7 -4.05 16.82 14.30
CA LEU A 7 -2.68 16.31 14.13
C LEU A 7 -1.72 17.42 13.67
N ASP A 8 -2.13 18.26 12.73
CA ASP A 8 -1.32 19.37 12.22
C ASP A 8 -0.99 20.39 13.30
N GLN A 9 -1.97 20.71 14.16
CA GLN A 9 -1.77 21.60 15.29
C GLN A 9 -0.81 21.00 16.33
N VAL A 10 -0.83 19.69 16.52
CA VAL A 10 0.09 18.99 17.43
C VAL A 10 1.50 18.94 16.85
N LEU A 11 1.64 18.69 15.54
CA LEU A 11 2.93 18.68 14.85
C LEU A 11 3.57 20.07 14.79
N ALA A 12 2.77 21.12 14.58
CA ALA A 12 3.23 22.50 14.55
C ALA A 12 3.86 22.95 15.89
N LEU A 13 3.39 22.39 17.02
CA LEU A 13 3.93 22.68 18.34
C LEU A 13 5.35 22.12 18.55
N LYS A 14 5.82 21.20 17.68
CA LYS A 14 7.16 20.60 17.71
C LYS A 14 7.61 20.16 19.11
N LEU A 15 6.67 19.59 19.87
CA LEU A 15 6.94 19.08 21.21
C LEU A 15 7.78 17.81 21.10
N ASP A 16 8.84 17.74 21.90
CA ASP A 16 9.66 16.53 22.06
C ASP A 16 8.94 15.53 22.99
N GLU A 17 7.78 15.04 22.53
CA GLU A 17 6.99 14.02 23.21
C GLU A 17 6.68 12.86 22.27
N TYR A 18 6.63 11.65 22.82
CA TYR A 18 6.15 10.48 22.07
C TYR A 18 4.69 10.65 21.61
N VAL A 19 4.45 10.34 20.33
CA VAL A 19 3.10 10.33 19.71
C VAL A 19 2.25 9.21 20.32
N ILE A 20 2.82 8.04 20.55
CA ILE A 20 2.19 6.91 21.23
C ILE A 20 2.94 6.67 22.54
N ARG A 21 2.23 6.72 23.67
CA ARG A 21 2.83 6.60 25.01
C ARG A 21 1.89 5.98 26.02
N THR A 22 2.47 5.46 27.10
CA THR A 22 1.71 4.94 28.25
C THR A 22 1.11 6.10 29.08
N LYS A 23 0.25 5.77 30.05
CA LYS A 23 -0.28 6.79 31.00
C LYS A 23 0.84 7.49 31.78
N ALA A 24 1.98 6.82 31.97
CA ALA A 24 3.17 7.35 32.62
C ALA A 24 4.02 8.28 31.72
N LYS A 25 3.58 8.55 30.49
CA LYS A 25 4.30 9.32 29.44
C LYS A 25 5.57 8.66 28.90
N GLU A 26 5.74 7.36 29.15
CA GLU A 26 6.89 6.60 28.65
C GLU A 26 6.56 5.91 27.32
N GLU A 27 7.62 5.50 26.62
CA GLU A 27 7.51 4.67 25.43
C GLU A 27 6.84 3.31 25.75
N PRO A 28 5.90 2.83 24.92
CA PRO A 28 5.31 1.51 25.08
C PRO A 28 6.30 0.42 24.65
N LYS A 29 7.12 -0.05 25.59
CA LYS A 29 8.14 -1.10 25.38
C LYS A 29 7.62 -2.40 24.75
N LYS A 30 6.33 -2.72 24.93
CA LYS A 30 5.72 -3.98 24.48
C LYS A 30 4.43 -3.78 23.68
N PHE A 31 4.46 -2.83 22.73
CA PHE A 31 3.30 -2.52 21.90
C PHE A 31 2.65 -3.74 21.20
N PRO A 32 3.39 -4.72 20.64
CA PRO A 32 2.79 -5.91 20.05
C PRO A 32 2.01 -6.79 21.04
N GLU A 33 2.50 -6.91 22.28
CA GLU A 33 1.83 -7.68 23.33
C GLU A 33 0.55 -6.98 23.81
N MET A 34 0.58 -5.64 23.91
CA MET A 34 -0.60 -4.84 24.22
C MET A 34 -1.68 -5.05 23.15
N PHE A 35 -1.30 -5.00 21.87
CA PHE A 35 -2.22 -5.26 20.76
C PHE A 35 -2.78 -6.68 20.79
N LYS A 36 -1.94 -7.69 21.06
CA LYS A 36 -2.38 -9.08 21.20
C LYS A 36 -3.39 -9.26 22.34
N SER A 37 -3.15 -8.60 23.47
CA SER A 37 -4.06 -8.62 24.63
C SER A 37 -5.39 -7.97 24.30
N TYR A 38 -5.38 -6.85 23.58
CA TYR A 38 -6.58 -6.19 23.09
C TYR A 38 -7.39 -7.07 22.12
N LEU A 39 -6.71 -7.74 21.18
CA LEU A 39 -7.35 -8.69 20.26
C LEU A 39 -7.95 -9.89 20.99
N LYS A 40 -7.31 -10.36 22.07
CA LYS A 40 -7.85 -11.44 22.90
C LYS A 40 -9.14 -11.01 23.60
N GLN A 41 -9.17 -9.81 24.16
CA GLN A 41 -10.34 -9.26 24.86
C GLN A 41 -11.52 -9.00 23.91
N SER A 42 -11.25 -8.61 22.66
CA SER A 42 -12.27 -8.40 21.62
C SER A 42 -12.70 -9.68 20.89
N GLY A 43 -12.12 -10.84 21.21
CA GLY A 43 -12.43 -12.10 20.54
C GLY A 43 -11.91 -12.20 19.09
N LEU A 44 -11.01 -11.30 18.68
CA LEU A 44 -10.49 -11.20 17.30
C LEU A 44 -9.07 -11.76 17.15
N LEU A 45 -8.50 -12.34 18.20
CA LEU A 45 -7.12 -12.83 18.18
C LEU A 45 -6.92 -13.94 17.15
N VAL A 46 -7.85 -14.89 17.04
CA VAL A 46 -7.74 -16.01 16.10
C VAL A 46 -8.65 -15.74 14.93
N ASP A 47 -8.09 -15.83 13.73
CA ASP A 47 -8.89 -15.75 12.53
C ASP A 47 -9.67 -17.06 12.30
N PRO A 48 -11.02 -17.03 12.18
CA PRO A 48 -11.82 -18.25 12.07
C PRO A 48 -11.59 -19.04 10.77
N LYS A 49 -11.08 -18.39 9.71
CA LYS A 49 -10.84 -19.04 8.42
C LYS A 49 -9.50 -19.74 8.35
N THR A 50 -8.45 -19.09 8.86
CA THR A 50 -7.07 -19.61 8.76
C THR A 50 -6.59 -20.26 10.05
N SER A 51 -7.34 -20.15 11.15
CA SER A 51 -6.95 -20.58 12.50
C SER A 51 -5.64 -19.96 12.98
N LYS A 52 -5.17 -18.89 12.33
CA LYS A 52 -3.92 -18.18 12.67
C LYS A 52 -4.20 -17.03 13.62
N SER A 53 -3.27 -16.79 14.53
CA SER A 53 -3.34 -15.63 15.42
C SER A 53 -2.98 -14.34 14.66
N ARG A 54 -3.81 -13.31 14.79
CA ARG A 54 -3.58 -11.98 14.23
C ARG A 54 -2.51 -11.23 15.03
N CYS A 55 -1.65 -10.53 14.32
CA CYS A 55 -0.61 -9.66 14.86
C CYS A 55 -0.70 -8.25 14.23
N LEU A 56 0.08 -7.30 14.72
CA LEU A 56 0.12 -5.93 14.15
C LEU A 56 0.42 -5.92 12.65
N TYR A 57 1.25 -6.85 12.19
CA TYR A 57 1.62 -6.96 10.78
C TYR A 57 0.43 -7.31 9.87
N CYS A 58 -0.64 -7.93 10.42
CA CYS A 58 -1.88 -8.17 9.68
C CYS A 58 -2.51 -6.86 9.18
N LEU A 59 -2.42 -5.77 9.96
CA LEU A 59 -2.95 -4.47 9.55
C LEU A 59 -2.23 -3.94 8.30
N ARG A 60 -0.90 -4.10 8.26
CA ARG A 60 -0.08 -3.72 7.10
C ARG A 60 -0.41 -4.58 5.86
N HIS A 61 -0.71 -5.86 6.06
CA HIS A 61 -1.19 -6.73 4.99
C HIS A 61 -2.56 -6.30 4.44
N THR A 62 -3.52 -6.04 5.33
CA THR A 62 -4.84 -5.57 4.93
C THR A 62 -4.75 -4.24 4.20
N TYR A 63 -3.92 -3.31 4.68
CA TYR A 63 -3.68 -2.02 4.02
C TYR A 63 -3.16 -2.17 2.58
N ALA A 64 -2.07 -2.92 2.39
CA ALA A 64 -1.49 -3.14 1.07
C ALA A 64 -2.47 -3.80 0.11
N THR A 65 -3.19 -4.83 0.59
CA THR A 65 -4.19 -5.53 -0.22
C THR A 65 -5.33 -4.60 -0.61
N LEU A 66 -5.84 -3.79 0.33
CA LEU A 66 -6.91 -2.82 0.04
C LEU A 66 -6.49 -1.77 -0.98
N LEU A 67 -5.29 -1.20 -0.87
CA LEU A 67 -4.81 -0.22 -1.86
C LEU A 67 -4.64 -0.83 -3.25
N MET A 68 -4.08 -2.04 -3.33
CA MET A 68 -3.88 -2.72 -4.61
C MET A 68 -5.21 -3.17 -5.22
N GLU A 69 -6.15 -3.62 -4.39
CA GLU A 69 -7.45 -4.08 -4.86
C GLU A 69 -8.41 -2.94 -5.16
N LYS A 70 -8.54 -1.94 -4.29
CA LYS A 70 -9.59 -0.92 -4.40
C LYS A 70 -9.12 0.29 -5.19
N ASP A 71 -7.91 0.75 -4.93
CA ASP A 71 -7.40 2.02 -5.47
C ASP A 71 -6.44 1.83 -6.65
N ALA A 72 -6.17 0.58 -7.04
CA ALA A 72 -5.28 0.21 -8.15
C ALA A 72 -3.91 0.92 -8.10
N VAL A 73 -3.38 1.12 -6.89
CA VAL A 73 -2.12 1.82 -6.66
C VAL A 73 -0.96 1.05 -7.26
N ASP A 74 -0.04 1.76 -7.92
CA ASP A 74 1.17 1.17 -8.48
C ASP A 74 2.05 0.55 -7.38
N VAL A 75 2.58 -0.64 -7.67
CA VAL A 75 3.42 -1.44 -6.77
C VAL A 75 4.66 -0.67 -6.36
N PHE A 76 5.22 0.14 -7.25
CA PHE A 76 6.39 0.97 -6.96
C PHE A 76 6.07 2.03 -5.89
N LEU A 77 4.96 2.75 -6.03
CA LEU A 77 4.52 3.77 -5.07
C LEU A 77 4.21 3.14 -3.71
N LEU A 78 3.53 2.00 -3.70
CA LEU A 78 3.24 1.25 -2.48
C LEU A 78 4.53 0.81 -1.77
N ALA A 79 5.53 0.33 -2.52
CA ALA A 79 6.82 -0.08 -1.98
C ALA A 79 7.56 1.10 -1.32
N LEU A 80 7.55 2.28 -1.97
CA LEU A 80 8.14 3.50 -1.43
C LEU A 80 7.45 3.93 -0.13
N GLN A 81 6.11 3.97 -0.13
CA GLN A 81 5.34 4.39 1.04
C GLN A 81 5.53 3.42 2.22
N MET A 82 5.55 2.12 1.94
CA MET A 82 5.72 1.10 2.96
C MET A 82 7.18 0.98 3.44
N GLY A 83 8.15 1.52 2.71
CA GLY A 83 9.58 1.32 2.97
C GLY A 83 9.99 -0.14 2.79
N SER A 84 9.52 -0.79 1.72
CA SER A 84 9.85 -2.18 1.39
C SER A 84 10.37 -2.27 -0.04
N SER A 85 11.08 -3.34 -0.39
CA SER A 85 11.50 -3.54 -1.77
C SER A 85 10.32 -3.93 -2.65
N VAL A 86 10.35 -3.48 -3.91
CA VAL A 86 9.35 -3.85 -4.92
C VAL A 86 9.27 -5.37 -5.07
N GLU A 87 10.40 -6.07 -4.99
CA GLU A 87 10.47 -7.52 -5.04
C GLU A 87 9.69 -8.17 -3.88
N MET A 88 9.85 -7.66 -2.66
CA MET A 88 9.14 -8.19 -1.49
C MET A 88 7.64 -7.95 -1.58
N ILE A 89 7.21 -6.79 -2.08
CA ILE A 89 5.79 -6.51 -2.32
C ILE A 89 5.24 -7.44 -3.41
N LYS A 90 5.97 -7.63 -4.53
CA LYS A 90 5.56 -8.57 -5.58
C LYS A 90 5.45 -10.00 -5.07
N LYS A 91 6.38 -10.47 -4.24
CA LYS A 91 6.34 -11.81 -3.65
C LYS A 91 5.09 -12.01 -2.76
N HIS A 92 4.72 -10.99 -1.98
CA HIS A 92 3.63 -11.11 -1.02
C HIS A 92 2.25 -10.82 -1.62
N TYR A 93 2.14 -9.94 -2.63
CA TYR A 93 0.86 -9.47 -3.19
C TYR A 93 0.72 -9.68 -4.70
N GLY A 94 1.72 -10.26 -5.37
CA GLY A 94 1.74 -10.41 -6.83
C GLY A 94 0.55 -11.22 -7.39
N HIS A 95 -0.02 -12.12 -6.58
CA HIS A 95 -1.22 -12.88 -6.93
C HIS A 95 -2.47 -12.00 -7.10
N VAL A 96 -2.59 -10.92 -6.33
CA VAL A 96 -3.70 -9.96 -6.40
C VAL A 96 -3.67 -9.17 -7.72
N ASN A 97 -2.46 -8.88 -8.22
CA ASN A 97 -2.25 -8.10 -9.43
C ASN A 97 -2.60 -8.85 -10.72
N ILE A 98 -2.36 -10.15 -10.81
CA ILE A 98 -2.56 -10.91 -12.07
C ILE A 98 -4.05 -10.90 -12.49
N LEU A 99 -4.96 -11.04 -11.53
CA LEU A 99 -6.40 -11.09 -11.79
C LEU A 99 -6.95 -9.76 -12.34
N LYS A 100 -6.38 -8.61 -11.91
CA LYS A 100 -6.83 -7.27 -12.35
C LYS A 100 -6.02 -6.70 -13.50
N ALA A 101 -4.74 -7.08 -13.61
CA ALA A 101 -3.93 -6.77 -14.78
C ALA A 101 -4.60 -7.33 -16.04
N ALA A 102 -5.32 -8.46 -15.96
CA ALA A 102 -6.13 -8.93 -17.07
C ALA A 102 -7.12 -7.86 -17.59
N ASP A 103 -7.79 -7.13 -16.71
CA ASP A 103 -8.75 -6.09 -17.10
C ASP A 103 -8.07 -4.81 -17.59
N HIS A 104 -6.96 -4.41 -16.97
CA HIS A 104 -6.13 -3.29 -17.45
C HIS A 104 -5.39 -3.58 -18.77
N LEU A 105 -4.94 -4.82 -19.00
CA LEU A 105 -4.31 -5.29 -20.25
C LEU A 105 -5.32 -5.49 -21.38
N LYS A 106 -6.58 -5.81 -21.04
CA LYS A 106 -7.71 -5.83 -21.99
C LYS A 106 -8.09 -4.42 -22.43
N ALA A 107 -7.95 -3.42 -21.57
CA ALA A 107 -8.18 -2.01 -21.91
C ALA A 107 -7.15 -1.51 -22.93
N GLY A 108 -7.38 -1.83 -24.21
CA GLY A 108 -6.53 -1.53 -25.35
C GLY A 108 -6.42 -0.04 -25.70
N ARG A 109 -6.39 0.88 -24.73
CA ARG A 109 -6.21 2.32 -24.95
C ARG A 109 -4.92 2.63 -25.71
N ALA A 110 -3.81 1.96 -25.36
CA ALA A 110 -2.57 2.06 -26.13
C ALA A 110 -2.73 1.49 -27.56
N ARG A 111 -3.42 0.35 -27.72
CA ARG A 111 -3.69 -0.26 -29.04
C ARG A 111 -4.60 0.61 -29.91
N GLN A 112 -5.55 1.35 -29.34
CA GLN A 112 -6.38 2.32 -30.05
C GLN A 112 -5.57 3.52 -30.52
N LEU A 113 -4.61 4.01 -29.72
CA LEU A 113 -3.66 5.03 -30.14
C LEU A 113 -2.80 4.53 -31.31
N PHE A 114 -2.28 3.30 -31.25
CA PHE A 114 -1.51 2.70 -32.36
C PHE A 114 -2.33 2.43 -33.62
N ARG A 115 -3.66 2.18 -33.52
CA ARG A 115 -4.54 2.07 -34.69
C ARG A 115 -4.70 3.39 -35.45
N GLY A 116 -4.48 4.54 -34.79
CA GLY A 116 -4.45 5.86 -35.42
C GLY A 116 -3.11 6.20 -36.11
N VAL A 117 -2.06 5.41 -35.91
CA VAL A 117 -0.72 5.59 -36.53
C VAL A 117 -0.69 5.03 -37.96
N GLY A 118 -1.84 5.00 -38.65
CA GLY A 118 -1.91 4.79 -40.10
C GLY A 118 -1.69 6.06 -40.92
N LEU A 119 -1.59 7.23 -40.27
CA LEU A 119 -1.51 8.55 -40.94
C LEU A 119 -0.28 9.40 -40.51
N MET A 120 0.73 8.81 -39.87
CA MET A 120 2.05 9.42 -39.67
C MET A 120 3.11 8.45 -40.21
N ASN A 121 4.04 8.79 -41.11
CA ASN A 121 4.45 10.08 -41.62
C ASN A 121 5.24 9.81 -42.91
N THR A 122 4.83 10.41 -44.04
CA THR A 122 5.57 10.43 -45.33
C THR A 122 6.91 11.17 -45.23
N ILE A 123 7.27 11.66 -44.04
CA ILE A 123 8.50 12.39 -43.70
C ILE A 123 9.66 11.44 -43.33
N TYR A 124 9.41 10.16 -43.02
CA TYR A 124 10.45 9.15 -42.83
C TYR A 124 10.60 8.26 -44.08
N LYS A 125 10.97 8.86 -45.23
CA LYS A 125 11.60 8.08 -46.31
C LYS A 125 13.02 7.75 -45.87
N ASN A 126 13.29 6.47 -45.67
CA ASN A 126 14.62 5.97 -45.36
C ASN A 126 15.58 6.34 -46.50
N LYS A 127 16.68 7.06 -46.19
CA LYS A 127 17.67 7.56 -47.14
C LYS A 127 18.70 6.48 -47.53
N LEU A 128 18.23 5.24 -47.70
CA LEU A 128 19.04 4.07 -48.06
C LEU A 128 18.46 3.34 -49.29
N ALA A 129 17.96 4.11 -50.24
CA ALA A 129 17.70 3.66 -51.59
C ALA A 129 18.35 4.66 -52.56
N GLU A 130 19.68 4.73 -52.48
CA GLU A 130 20.55 5.04 -53.62
C GLU A 130 21.41 3.81 -53.87
#